data_AF-A0A8J5AV86-F1
#
_entry.id   AF-A0A8J5AV86-F1
#
_cell.length_a   1.000
_cell.length_b   1.000
_cell.length_c   1.000
_cell.angle_alpha   90.00
_cell.angle_beta   90.00
_cell.angle_gamma   90.00
#
_symmetry.space_group_name_H-M   'P 1'
#
loop_
_entity.id
_entity.type
_entity.pdbx_description
1 polymer ?
#
loop_
_entity_poly.entity_id
_entity_poly.type
_entity_poly.pdbx_seq_one_letter_code
_entity_poly.pdbx_strand_id
1 'polypeptide(L)'
;MTDDNKKVEQVEERNTSEGDNGSESVVNDSESVSVDPETASIDSYDSQDPNSEYYNPNYEHRKKPIEEVRDIVKDMEQCYIDARAEMKEMADVVAKYKSLKDKCNKLSAYWYYHGPWDIYKERMEEEYGDEKYEIHEHELISGIRCEFDDLTNDLLRETALQVAKDV
;
A
#
# COMPACT_ATOMS: atom_id res chain seq x y z
N MET A 1 24.73 -18.72 55.76
CA MET A 1 23.76 -18.63 56.88
C MET A 1 23.06 -17.30 56.67
N THR A 2 21.91 -17.19 56.02
CA THR A 2 20.63 -17.94 56.01
C THR A 2 20.02 -17.78 54.60
N ASP A 3 19.76 -18.86 53.85
CA ASP A 3 18.53 -19.69 53.78
C ASP A 3 17.47 -19.18 52.80
N ASP A 4 17.17 -20.06 51.84
CA ASP A 4 16.10 -20.08 50.85
C ASP A 4 14.71 -19.77 51.42
N ASN A 5 13.87 -19.10 50.62
CA ASN A 5 12.50 -19.58 50.52
C ASN A 5 11.84 -19.27 49.17
N LYS A 6 11.51 -20.36 48.51
CA LYS A 6 10.79 -20.51 47.25
C LYS A 6 9.31 -20.66 47.57
N LYS A 7 8.42 -19.91 46.91
CA LYS A 7 7.00 -20.30 46.81
C LYS A 7 6.51 -20.11 45.38
N VAL A 8 6.29 -21.25 44.73
CA VAL A 8 5.49 -21.41 43.52
C VAL A 8 4.08 -21.74 44.00
N GLU A 9 3.07 -21.08 43.44
CA GLU A 9 1.70 -21.60 43.41
C GLU A 9 1.12 -21.33 42.02
N GLN A 10 0.77 -22.43 41.35
CA GLN A 10 -0.02 -22.50 40.12
C GLN A 10 -1.49 -22.70 40.50
N VAL A 11 -2.36 -22.67 39.48
CA VAL A 11 -3.73 -23.25 39.42
C VAL A 11 -4.78 -22.28 40.01
N GLU A 12 -5.89 -21.91 39.35
CA GLU A 12 -6.82 -22.74 38.57
C GLU A 12 -7.70 -21.90 37.62
N GLU A 13 -8.17 -22.56 36.57
CA GLU A 13 -9.15 -22.12 35.58
C GLU A 13 -10.60 -22.06 36.12
N ARG A 14 -11.50 -21.57 35.23
CA ARG A 14 -12.95 -21.84 35.07
C ARG A 14 -13.92 -20.89 35.76
N ASN A 15 -15.13 -20.66 35.24
CA ASN A 15 -15.77 -20.61 33.92
C ASN A 15 -17.27 -20.37 34.23
N THR A 16 -18.07 -20.16 33.19
CA THR A 16 -19.56 -20.29 33.15
C THR A 16 -20.37 -19.16 33.79
N SER A 17 -21.55 -18.76 33.28
CA SER A 17 -22.38 -19.05 32.09
C SER A 17 -23.55 -18.04 32.20
N GLU A 18 -24.22 -17.56 31.17
CA GLU A 18 -25.38 -18.14 30.46
C GLU A 18 -25.89 -16.99 29.56
N GLY A 19 -26.44 -17.17 28.38
CA GLY A 19 -26.95 -18.39 27.77
C GLY A 19 -27.27 -18.16 26.29
N ASP A 20 -27.09 -19.26 25.60
CA ASP A 20 -27.44 -19.60 24.24
C ASP A 20 -28.98 -19.68 24.05
N ASN A 21 -29.44 -19.40 22.84
CA ASN A 21 -30.33 -20.31 22.12
C ASN A 21 -30.59 -19.75 20.71
N GLY A 22 -29.99 -20.42 19.73
CA GLY A 22 -30.22 -20.17 18.32
C GLY A 22 -31.62 -20.54 17.81
N SER A 23 -31.84 -20.22 16.55
CA SER A 23 -32.66 -21.02 15.62
C SER A 23 -32.29 -20.63 14.19
N GLU A 24 -32.06 -21.67 13.38
CA GLU A 24 -31.69 -21.62 11.97
C GLU A 24 -32.69 -20.84 11.10
N SER A 25 -32.18 -20.24 10.03
CA SER A 25 -32.97 -19.91 8.85
C SER A 25 -32.04 -19.71 7.65
N VAL A 26 -31.93 -20.75 6.82
CA VAL A 26 -31.44 -20.67 5.45
C VAL A 26 -32.38 -19.74 4.67
N VAL A 27 -31.91 -18.57 4.26
CA VAL A 27 -32.47 -17.89 3.10
C VAL A 27 -31.34 -17.28 2.28
N ASN A 28 -31.20 -17.88 1.12
CA ASN A 28 -30.44 -17.44 -0.03
C ASN A 28 -31.07 -16.13 -0.52
N ASP A 29 -30.28 -15.05 -0.62
CA ASP A 29 -30.56 -13.96 -1.54
C ASP A 29 -29.21 -13.41 -2.00
N SER A 30 -28.61 -14.11 -2.95
CA SER A 30 -27.85 -13.42 -3.99
C SER A 30 -28.82 -12.45 -4.63
N GLU A 31 -28.73 -11.17 -4.26
CA GLU A 31 -29.26 -10.09 -5.09
C GLU A 31 -28.58 -10.22 -6.45
N SER A 32 -29.28 -10.87 -7.38
CA SER A 32 -28.97 -10.82 -8.78
C SER A 32 -29.16 -9.37 -9.21
N VAL A 33 -28.08 -8.60 -9.20
CA VAL A 33 -27.98 -7.42 -10.04
C VAL A 33 -28.23 -7.93 -11.45
N SER A 34 -29.44 -7.72 -11.95
CA SER A 34 -29.79 -7.92 -13.34
C SER A 34 -28.95 -6.92 -14.13
N VAL A 35 -27.77 -7.35 -14.53
CA VAL A 35 -26.99 -6.64 -15.55
C VAL A 35 -27.85 -6.76 -16.80
N ASP A 36 -28.45 -5.65 -17.19
CA ASP A 36 -29.14 -5.54 -18.46
C ASP A 36 -28.12 -5.88 -19.55
N PRO A 37 -28.25 -7.02 -20.27
CA PRO A 37 -27.26 -7.45 -21.24
C PRO A 37 -27.14 -6.48 -22.41
N GLU A 38 -28.05 -5.52 -22.54
CA GLU A 38 -27.99 -4.45 -23.55
C GLU A 38 -26.99 -3.33 -23.23
N THR A 39 -26.40 -3.29 -22.03
CA THR A 39 -25.39 -2.26 -21.66
C THR A 39 -24.02 -2.81 -21.32
N ALA A 40 -23.85 -4.14 -21.37
CA ALA A 40 -22.53 -4.69 -21.62
C ALA A 40 -22.16 -4.26 -23.04
N SER A 41 -21.33 -3.22 -23.17
CA SER A 41 -20.56 -3.02 -24.40
C SER A 41 -19.77 -4.30 -24.61
N ILE A 42 -20.37 -5.22 -25.37
CA ILE A 42 -19.71 -6.37 -25.96
C ILE A 42 -18.74 -5.73 -26.95
N ASP A 43 -17.62 -5.26 -26.41
CA ASP A 43 -16.41 -5.06 -27.19
C ASP A 43 -15.86 -6.47 -27.43
N SER A 44 -16.62 -7.25 -28.20
CA SER A 44 -16.08 -8.45 -28.81
C SER A 44 -15.05 -7.93 -29.78
N TYR A 45 -13.80 -7.89 -29.32
CA TYR A 45 -12.65 -7.95 -30.20
C TYR A 45 -12.83 -9.23 -31.01
N ASP A 46 -13.53 -9.10 -32.15
CA ASP A 46 -13.89 -10.17 -33.10
C ASP A 46 -12.65 -10.58 -33.90
N SER A 47 -11.54 -10.71 -33.18
CA SER A 47 -10.20 -11.05 -33.65
C SER A 47 -10.11 -12.48 -34.19
N GLN A 48 -11.21 -13.24 -34.16
CA GLN A 48 -11.31 -14.58 -34.68
C GLN A 48 -12.40 -14.76 -35.74
N ASP A 49 -13.08 -13.70 -36.20
CA ASP A 49 -13.96 -13.82 -37.38
C ASP A 49 -13.09 -14.06 -38.64
N PRO A 50 -13.17 -15.24 -39.28
CA PRO A 50 -12.40 -15.53 -40.50
C PRO A 50 -12.79 -14.65 -41.69
N ASN A 51 -13.93 -13.95 -41.64
CA ASN A 51 -14.34 -12.96 -42.65
C ASN A 51 -13.91 -11.53 -42.31
N SER A 52 -13.24 -11.32 -41.18
CA SER A 52 -12.70 -10.03 -40.80
C SER A 52 -11.68 -9.53 -41.81
N GLU A 53 -11.66 -8.21 -42.02
CA GLU A 53 -10.69 -7.53 -42.88
C GLU A 53 -9.24 -7.80 -42.49
N TYR A 54 -8.96 -8.11 -41.22
CA TYR A 54 -7.64 -8.51 -40.72
C TYR A 54 -7.13 -9.85 -41.28
N TYR A 55 -8.03 -10.71 -41.78
CA TYR A 55 -7.69 -11.99 -42.44
C TYR A 55 -7.61 -11.88 -43.96
N ASN A 56 -7.97 -10.74 -44.55
CA ASN A 56 -7.85 -10.51 -45.98
C ASN A 56 -6.36 -10.51 -46.41
N PRO A 57 -5.93 -11.37 -47.34
CA PRO A 57 -4.54 -11.41 -47.82
C PRO A 57 -4.06 -10.09 -48.42
N ASN A 58 -4.99 -9.26 -48.90
CA ASN A 58 -4.70 -7.96 -49.49
C ASN A 58 -4.65 -6.82 -48.46
N TYR A 59 -4.91 -7.11 -47.18
CA TYR A 59 -4.87 -6.13 -46.10
C TYR A 59 -3.49 -5.49 -46.01
N GLU A 60 -3.46 -4.16 -45.92
CA GLU A 60 -2.25 -3.37 -46.10
C GLU A 60 -1.13 -3.75 -45.12
N HIS A 61 -1.49 -4.06 -43.88
CA HIS A 61 -0.54 -4.45 -42.84
C HIS A 61 0.07 -5.84 -43.05
N ARG A 62 -0.59 -6.75 -43.78
CA ARG A 62 -0.04 -8.07 -44.14
C ARG A 62 1.01 -8.01 -45.25
N LYS A 63 1.08 -6.88 -45.96
CA LYS A 63 2.07 -6.63 -47.02
C LYS A 63 3.36 -6.01 -46.49
N LYS A 64 3.41 -5.63 -45.20
CA LYS A 64 4.62 -5.09 -44.58
C LYS A 64 5.72 -6.17 -44.50
N PRO A 65 7.00 -5.82 -44.67
CA PRO A 65 8.11 -6.74 -44.47
C PRO A 65 8.07 -7.32 -43.05
N ILE A 66 8.29 -8.63 -42.94
CA ILE A 66 8.25 -9.32 -41.65
C ILE A 66 9.39 -8.85 -40.72
N GLU A 67 10.48 -8.35 -41.30
CA GLU A 67 11.61 -7.76 -40.61
C GLU A 67 11.22 -6.48 -39.86
N GLU A 68 10.42 -5.59 -40.46
CA GLU A 68 9.92 -4.37 -39.78
C GLU A 68 9.03 -4.72 -38.60
N VAL A 69 8.15 -5.72 -38.77
CA VAL A 69 7.30 -6.22 -37.67
C VAL A 69 8.15 -6.83 -36.56
N ARG A 70 9.19 -7.58 -36.92
CA ARG A 70 10.11 -8.20 -35.95
C ARG A 70 10.84 -7.15 -35.12
N ASP A 71 11.30 -6.06 -35.72
CA ASP A 71 12.03 -5.03 -34.99
C ASP A 71 11.09 -4.24 -34.07
N ILE A 72 9.87 -3.93 -34.51
CA ILE A 72 8.82 -3.36 -33.63
C ILE A 72 8.55 -4.27 -32.44
N VAL A 73 8.43 -5.59 -32.66
CA VAL A 73 8.19 -6.55 -31.57
C VAL A 73 9.35 -6.58 -30.57
N LYS A 74 10.61 -6.50 -31.02
CA LYS A 74 11.76 -6.43 -30.11
C LYS A 74 11.76 -5.15 -29.27
N ASP A 75 11.46 -4.01 -29.89
CA ASP A 75 11.41 -2.73 -29.19
C ASP A 75 10.28 -2.72 -28.15
N MET A 76 9.12 -3.28 -28.50
CA MET A 76 8.01 -3.45 -27.56
C MET A 76 8.32 -4.44 -26.44
N GLU A 77 9.00 -5.55 -26.75
CA GLU A 77 9.42 -6.52 -25.73
C GLU A 77 10.40 -5.88 -24.75
N GLN A 78 11.35 -5.09 -25.24
CA GLN A 78 12.29 -4.36 -24.38
C GLN A 78 11.55 -3.34 -23.50
N CYS A 79 10.63 -2.56 -24.09
CA CYS A 79 9.79 -1.63 -23.33
C CYS A 79 8.96 -2.34 -22.26
N TYR A 80 8.40 -3.52 -22.55
CA TYR A 80 7.68 -4.33 -21.58
C TYR A 80 8.57 -4.80 -20.43
N ILE A 81 9.78 -5.28 -20.74
CA ILE A 81 10.76 -5.71 -19.74
C ILE A 81 11.13 -4.54 -18.81
N ASP A 82 11.41 -3.37 -19.39
CA ASP A 82 11.80 -2.17 -18.66
C ASP A 82 10.65 -1.67 -17.79
N ALA A 83 9.44 -1.55 -18.35
CA ALA A 83 8.25 -1.15 -17.60
C ALA A 83 7.96 -2.11 -16.43
N ARG A 84 8.14 -3.42 -16.62
CA ARG A 84 7.96 -4.41 -15.56
C ARG A 84 9.00 -4.26 -14.45
N ALA A 85 10.24 -3.93 -14.79
CA ALA A 85 11.28 -3.65 -13.82
C ALA A 85 10.95 -2.39 -13.01
N GLU A 86 10.57 -1.29 -13.68
CA GLU A 86 10.17 -0.03 -13.04
C GLU A 86 8.95 -0.21 -12.12
N MET A 87 7.93 -0.96 -12.54
CA MET A 87 6.77 -1.26 -11.70
C MET A 87 7.15 -2.00 -10.42
N LYS A 88 8.15 -2.90 -10.49
CA LYS A 88 8.65 -3.62 -9.32
C LYS A 88 9.40 -2.68 -8.37
N GLU A 89 10.26 -1.82 -8.91
CA GLU A 89 10.95 -0.81 -8.11
C GLU A 89 9.98 0.16 -7.43
N MET A 90 8.92 0.58 -8.14
CA MET A 90 7.88 1.42 -7.58
C MET A 90 7.12 0.72 -6.44
N ALA A 91 6.84 -0.58 -6.56
CA ALA A 91 6.23 -1.36 -5.47
C ALA A 91 7.11 -1.37 -4.21
N ASP A 92 8.43 -1.53 -4.37
CA ASP A 92 9.38 -1.47 -3.26
C ASP A 92 9.44 -0.06 -2.63
N VAL A 93 9.38 1.00 -3.44
CA VAL A 93 9.31 2.39 -2.97
C VAL A 93 8.03 2.64 -2.17
N VAL A 94 6.88 2.15 -2.63
CA VAL A 94 5.60 2.26 -1.89
C VAL A 94 5.66 1.55 -0.54
N ALA A 95 6.29 0.37 -0.48
CA ALA A 95 6.49 -0.34 0.79
C ALA A 95 7.39 0.47 1.75
N LYS A 96 8.48 1.06 1.25
CA LYS A 96 9.36 1.94 2.02
C LYS A 96 8.61 3.19 2.51
N TYR A 97 7.79 3.80 1.66
CA TYR A 97 6.97 4.96 2.02
C TYR A 97 5.98 4.63 3.14
N LYS A 98 5.29 3.48 3.09
CA LYS A 98 4.42 3.02 4.19
C LYS A 98 5.19 2.86 5.50
N SER A 99 6.38 2.26 5.44
CA SER A 99 7.26 2.13 6.61
C SER A 99 7.71 3.49 7.15
N LEU A 100 8.02 4.45 6.29
CA LEU A 100 8.38 5.82 6.67
C LEU A 100 7.20 6.52 7.35
N LYS A 101 6.00 6.43 6.77
CA LYS A 101 4.77 6.98 7.34
C LYS A 101 4.54 6.49 8.78
N ASP A 102 4.70 5.18 9.02
CA ASP A 102 4.53 4.63 10.36
C ASP A 102 5.56 5.17 11.36
N LYS A 103 6.80 5.42 10.92
CA LYS A 103 7.83 6.05 11.77
C LYS A 103 7.51 7.51 12.06
N CYS A 104 7.12 8.29 11.05
CA CYS A 104 6.74 9.69 11.23
C CYS A 104 5.50 9.84 12.13
N ASN A 105 4.52 8.93 12.02
CA ASN A 105 3.35 8.90 12.91
C ASN A 105 3.72 8.61 14.38
N LYS A 106 4.72 7.74 14.61
CA LYS A 106 5.25 7.51 15.97
C LYS A 106 5.93 8.77 16.50
N LEU A 107 6.76 9.42 15.69
CA LEU A 107 7.45 10.66 16.06
C LEU A 107 6.47 11.80 16.34
N SER A 108 5.43 11.97 15.52
CA SER A 108 4.42 13.01 15.70
C SER A 108 3.54 12.78 16.94
N ALA A 109 3.37 11.54 17.38
CA ALA A 109 2.70 11.27 18.65
C ALA A 109 3.44 11.89 19.84
N TYR A 110 4.77 11.85 19.87
CA TYR A 110 5.57 12.50 20.94
C TYR A 110 5.38 14.02 20.96
N TRP A 111 5.11 14.63 19.80
CA TRP A 111 4.76 16.05 19.71
C TRP A 111 3.35 16.33 20.23
N TYR A 112 2.36 15.49 19.89
CA TYR A 112 0.98 15.66 20.38
C TYR A 112 0.85 15.46 21.90
N TYR A 113 1.74 14.67 22.49
CA TYR A 113 1.91 14.51 23.94
C TYR A 113 3.00 15.45 24.51
N HIS A 114 2.93 16.75 24.21
CA HIS A 114 3.88 17.77 24.70
C HIS A 114 4.20 17.63 26.21
N GLY A 115 3.18 17.44 27.06
CA GLY A 115 3.37 17.34 28.51
C GLY A 115 4.32 16.20 28.93
N PRO A 116 4.00 14.92 28.65
CA PRO A 116 4.89 13.81 28.98
C PRO A 116 6.28 13.88 28.31
N TRP A 117 6.35 14.39 27.08
CA TRP A 117 7.61 14.49 26.34
C TRP A 117 8.57 15.54 26.91
N ASP A 118 8.05 16.70 27.33
CA ASP A 118 8.85 17.75 27.94
C ASP A 118 9.35 17.33 29.32
N ILE A 119 8.52 16.66 30.14
CA ILE A 119 8.93 16.07 31.42
C ILE A 119 10.03 15.00 31.22
N TYR A 120 9.92 14.17 30.19
CA TYR A 120 10.94 13.16 29.89
C TYR A 120 12.29 13.81 29.52
N LYS A 121 12.27 14.86 28.71
CA LYS A 121 13.46 15.63 28.36
C LYS A 121 14.12 16.24 29.59
N GLU A 122 13.35 16.93 30.43
CA GLU A 122 13.85 17.53 31.68
C GLU A 122 14.51 16.46 32.57
N ARG A 123 13.87 15.29 32.74
CA ARG A 123 14.44 14.19 33.52
C ARG A 123 15.70 13.59 32.90
N MET A 124 15.78 13.50 31.57
CA MET A 124 16.99 13.02 30.89
C MET A 124 18.16 13.98 31.08
N GLU A 125 17.90 15.29 31.09
CA GLU A 125 18.94 16.29 31.40
C GLU A 125 19.39 16.22 32.86
N GLU A 126 18.48 15.92 33.80
CA GLU A 126 18.79 15.79 35.23
C GLU A 126 19.51 14.47 35.58
N GLU A 127 19.05 13.33 35.06
CA GLU A 127 19.54 11.99 35.41
C GLU A 127 20.73 11.56 34.53
N TYR A 128 20.79 12.05 33.28
CA TYR A 128 21.75 11.63 32.26
C TYR A 128 22.30 12.84 31.46
N GLY A 129 22.68 13.92 32.14
CA GLY A 129 23.10 15.19 31.50
C GLY A 129 24.29 15.11 30.52
N ASP A 130 25.07 14.03 30.56
CA ASP A 130 26.15 13.76 29.60
C ASP A 130 25.63 13.13 28.29
N GLU A 131 24.41 12.57 28.30
CA GLU A 131 23.78 11.95 27.13
C GLU A 131 22.99 12.99 26.32
N LYS A 132 23.26 13.04 25.01
CA LYS A 132 22.55 13.91 24.08
C LYS A 132 21.88 13.09 23.00
N TYR A 133 20.58 13.32 22.85
CA TYR A 133 19.79 12.71 21.79
C TYR A 133 19.30 13.81 20.85
N GLU A 134 19.55 13.63 19.56
CA GLU A 134 19.14 14.56 18.50
C GLU A 134 17.61 14.82 18.52
N ILE A 135 16.82 13.82 18.89
CA ILE A 135 15.36 13.94 19.03
C ILE A 135 14.92 14.92 20.13
N HIS A 136 15.80 15.27 21.08
CA HIS A 136 15.50 16.26 22.12
C HIS A 136 15.59 17.69 21.59
N GLU A 137 16.16 17.92 20.41
CA GLU A 137 16.24 19.24 19.80
C GLU A 137 14.84 19.82 19.51
N HIS A 138 14.66 21.10 19.83
CA HIS A 138 13.35 21.76 19.91
C HIS A 138 12.56 21.73 18.59
N GLU A 139 13.24 21.62 17.45
CA GLU A 139 12.63 21.70 16.13
C GLU A 139 12.71 20.41 15.31
N LEU A 140 13.47 19.39 15.75
CA LEU A 140 13.77 18.22 14.91
C LEU A 140 12.52 17.41 14.57
N ILE A 141 11.69 17.12 15.56
CA ILE A 141 10.42 16.38 15.36
C ILE A 141 9.45 17.19 14.47
N SER A 142 9.43 18.51 14.63
CA SER A 142 8.61 19.40 13.81
C SER A 142 9.12 19.45 12.36
N GLY A 143 10.45 19.49 12.16
CA GLY A 143 11.09 19.48 10.86
C GLY A 143 10.79 18.20 10.08
N ILE A 144 10.98 17.04 10.71
CA ILE A 144 10.66 15.72 10.11
C ILE A 144 9.20 15.64 9.67
N ARG A 145 8.28 16.22 10.45
CA ARG A 145 6.87 16.27 10.08
C ARG A 145 6.65 17.12 8.84
N CYS A 146 7.19 18.33 8.79
CA CYS A 146 7.08 19.21 7.62
C CYS A 146 7.65 18.55 6.37
N GLU A 147 8.84 17.95 6.45
CA GLU A 147 9.47 17.23 5.34
C GLU A 147 8.61 16.05 4.86
N PHE A 148 7.98 15.33 5.79
CA PHE A 148 7.09 14.22 5.45
C PHE A 148 5.78 14.69 4.79
N ASP A 149 5.23 15.81 5.27
CA ASP A 149 4.04 16.44 4.67
C ASP A 149 4.36 16.95 3.25
N ASP A 150 5.51 17.59 3.04
CA ASP A 150 5.99 18.03 1.73
C ASP A 150 6.18 16.85 0.76
N LEU A 151 6.86 15.80 1.19
CA LEU A 151 7.04 14.57 0.41
C LEU A 151 5.68 13.93 0.01
N THR A 152 4.72 13.94 0.92
CA THR A 152 3.39 13.38 0.68
C THR A 152 2.60 14.23 -0.32
N ASN A 153 2.70 15.55 -0.22
CA ASN A 153 2.06 16.47 -1.16
C ASN A 153 2.65 16.36 -2.57
N ASP A 154 3.97 16.21 -2.70
CA ASP A 154 4.62 15.99 -3.99
C ASP A 154 4.16 14.66 -4.61
N LEU A 155 4.06 13.59 -3.82
CA LEU A 155 3.54 12.30 -4.29
C LEU A 155 2.08 12.39 -4.76
N LEU A 156 1.22 13.10 -4.01
CA LEU A 156 -0.18 13.33 -4.37
C LEU A 156 -0.29 14.17 -5.64
N ARG A 157 0.58 15.16 -5.84
CA ARG A 157 0.60 16.01 -7.03
C ARG A 157 0.97 15.22 -8.27
N GLU A 158 2.03 14.42 -8.22
CA GLU A 158 2.48 13.60 -9.35
C GLU A 158 1.42 12.55 -9.73
N THR A 159 0.78 11.92 -8.74
CA THR A 159 -0.31 10.95 -8.98
C THR A 159 -1.60 11.60 -9.48
N ALA A 160 -1.95 12.82 -9.02
CA ALA A 160 -3.12 13.54 -9.51
C ALA A 160 -2.95 14.04 -10.96
N LEU A 161 -1.72 14.38 -11.37
CA LEU A 161 -1.42 14.80 -12.74
C LEU A 161 -1.57 13.65 -13.76
N GLN A 162 -1.49 12.39 -13.33
CA GLN A 162 -1.81 11.23 -14.18
C GLN A 162 -3.31 11.14 -14.50
N VAL A 163 -4.19 11.62 -13.64
CA VAL A 163 -5.65 11.57 -13.88
C VAL A 163 -6.13 12.71 -14.79
N ALA A 164 -5.45 13.86 -14.76
CA ALA A 164 -5.87 15.06 -15.49
C ALA A 164 -5.33 15.17 -16.92
N LYS A 165 -4.39 14.32 -17.34
CA LYS A 165 -3.85 14.30 -18.71
C LYS A 165 -4.50 13.29 -19.66
N ASP A 166 -5.35 12.42 -19.13
CA ASP A 166 -6.09 11.40 -19.89
C ASP A 166 -7.58 11.76 -20.12
N VAL A 167 -7.92 13.06 -20.05
CA VAL A 167 -9.24 13.61 -20.44
C VAL A 167 -9.09 14.61 -21.58
#